data_AF-A0A2U0RX82-F1
#
_entry.id   AF-A0A2U0RX82-F1
#
_cell.length_a   1.000
_cell.length_b   1.000
_cell.length_c   1.000
_cell.angle_alpha   90.00
_cell.angle_beta   90.00
_cell.angle_gamma   90.00
#
_symmetry.space_group_name_H-M   'P 1'
#
loop_
_entity.id
_entity.type
_entity.pdbx_description
1 polymer ?
#
loop_
_entity_poly.entity_id
_entity_poly.type
_entity_poly.pdbx_seq_one_letter_code
_entity_poly.pdbx_strand_id
1 'polypeptide(L)'
;MYVVVYKKIVKMVPVEKRETLSDKLLNYLLKTKKEAKMPSSMAHCFLSQWQRGTFDDETGLAVLLEATATVEPEKTAEFVKNDLQLAEAARAIQEATG
;
A
#
# COMPACT_ATOMS: atom_id res chain seq x y z
N MET A 1 -13.10 4.10 1.69
CA MET A 1 -11.83 4.10 0.96
C MET A 1 -11.07 5.33 1.42
N TYR A 2 -9.96 5.14 2.11
CA TYR A 2 -9.15 6.17 2.75
C TYR A 2 -7.99 6.66 1.86
N VAL A 3 -8.12 6.57 0.54
CA VAL A 3 -7.08 6.97 -0.43
C VAL A 3 -6.47 8.34 -0.13
N VAL A 4 -7.22 9.30 0.41
CA VAL A 4 -6.69 10.61 0.81
C VAL A 4 -5.61 10.53 1.89
N VAL A 5 -5.79 9.64 2.88
CA VAL A 5 -4.79 9.39 3.94
C VAL A 5 -3.57 8.71 3.33
N TYR A 6 -3.78 7.66 2.54
CA TYR A 6 -2.69 6.90 1.93
C TYR A 6 -1.91 7.71 0.88
N LYS A 7 -2.54 8.66 0.18
CA LYS A 7 -1.83 9.63 -0.69
C LYS A 7 -0.85 10.49 0.09
N LYS A 8 -1.20 10.94 1.30
CA LYS A 8 -0.27 11.69 2.16
C LYS A 8 0.92 10.83 2.56
N ILE A 9 0.69 9.56 2.88
CA ILE A 9 1.75 8.61 3.22
C ILE A 9 2.67 8.38 2.02
N VAL A 10 2.11 8.17 0.81
CA VAL A 10 2.88 8.01 -0.42
C VAL A 10 3.76 9.22 -0.73
N LYS A 11 3.33 10.45 -0.39
CA LYS A 11 4.18 11.64 -0.53
C LYS A 11 5.42 11.64 0.38
N MET A 12 5.41 10.87 1.47
CA MET A 12 6.57 10.67 2.34
C MET A 12 7.57 9.67 1.75
N VAL A 13 7.18 8.92 0.71
CA VAL A 13 8.02 7.93 0.04
C VAL A 13 8.79 8.63 -1.10
N PRO A 14 10.14 8.64 -1.05
CA PRO A 14 10.97 9.15 -2.13
C PRO A 14 10.65 8.45 -3.46
N VAL A 15 10.68 9.20 -4.56
CA VAL A 15 10.26 8.71 -5.89
C VAL A 15 11.05 7.45 -6.28
N GLU A 16 12.35 7.45 -6.01
CA GLU A 16 13.28 6.35 -6.28
C GLU A 16 12.99 5.05 -5.49
N LYS A 17 12.16 5.12 -4.44
CA LYS A 17 11.74 3.95 -3.65
C LYS A 17 10.34 3.44 -4.01
N ARG A 18 9.59 4.13 -4.89
CA ARG A 18 8.18 3.82 -5.17
C ARG A 18 7.99 2.54 -5.97
N GLU A 19 8.88 2.25 -6.92
CA GLU A 19 8.86 0.99 -7.67
C GLU A 19 9.07 -0.19 -6.73
N THR A 20 10.11 -0.14 -5.89
CA THR A 20 10.39 -1.15 -4.86
C THR A 20 9.22 -1.33 -3.89
N LEU A 21 8.56 -0.23 -3.50
CA LEU A 21 7.37 -0.29 -2.67
C LEU A 21 6.23 -1.00 -3.41
N SER A 22 5.92 -0.57 -4.63
CA SER A 22 4.89 -1.16 -5.48
C SER A 22 5.08 -2.67 -5.61
N ASP A 23 6.25 -3.12 -6.05
CA ASP A 23 6.55 -4.53 -6.29
C ASP A 23 6.37 -5.38 -5.02
N LYS A 24 6.81 -4.86 -3.88
CA LYS A 24 6.70 -5.60 -2.62
C LYS A 24 5.25 -5.72 -2.17
N LEU A 25 4.49 -4.64 -2.22
CA LEU A 25 3.08 -4.61 -1.83
C LEU A 25 2.25 -5.52 -2.74
N LEU A 26 2.51 -5.48 -4.04
CA LEU A 26 1.90 -6.37 -5.02
C LEU A 26 2.13 -7.83 -4.67
N ASN A 27 3.40 -8.18 -4.38
CA ASN A 27 3.77 -9.51 -3.95
C ASN A 27 3.04 -9.96 -2.68
N TYR A 28 2.83 -9.07 -1.72
CA TYR A 28 2.07 -9.38 -0.51
C TYR A 28 0.60 -9.70 -0.82
N LEU A 29 -0.05 -8.89 -1.66
CA LEU A 29 -1.44 -9.11 -2.04
C LEU A 29 -1.63 -10.40 -2.85
N LEU A 30 -0.72 -10.71 -3.78
CA LEU A 30 -0.82 -11.94 -4.58
C LEU A 30 -0.60 -13.22 -3.78
N LYS A 31 0.12 -13.14 -2.65
CA LYS A 31 0.52 -14.31 -1.83
C LYS A 31 -0.25 -14.42 -0.52
N THR A 32 -1.09 -13.44 -0.20
CA THR A 32 -1.86 -13.44 1.04
C THR A 32 -2.87 -14.59 1.06
N LYS A 33 -3.16 -15.08 2.26
CA LYS A 33 -4.28 -15.99 2.55
C LYS A 33 -5.39 -15.28 3.35
N LYS A 34 -5.32 -13.95 3.39
CA LYS A 34 -6.22 -13.07 4.15
C LYS A 34 -7.11 -12.25 3.21
N GLU A 35 -7.35 -12.72 1.99
CA GLU A 35 -8.13 -12.06 0.95
C GLU A 35 -9.53 -11.67 1.41
N ALA A 36 -10.13 -12.43 2.34
CA ALA A 36 -11.41 -12.10 2.96
C ALA A 36 -11.42 -10.77 3.74
N LYS A 37 -10.24 -10.22 4.11
CA LYS A 37 -10.11 -8.90 4.72
C LYS A 37 -10.27 -7.74 3.73
N MET A 38 -10.18 -8.01 2.42
CA MET A 38 -10.30 -6.98 1.40
C MET A 38 -11.78 -6.81 0.98
N PRO A 39 -12.41 -5.64 1.22
CA PRO A 39 -13.75 -5.40 0.73
C PRO A 39 -13.80 -5.41 -0.81
N SER A 40 -14.90 -5.89 -1.40
CA SER A 40 -15.04 -5.98 -2.86
C SER A 40 -14.86 -4.64 -3.58
N SER A 41 -15.28 -3.52 -2.96
CA SER A 41 -15.07 -2.17 -3.50
C SER A 41 -13.58 -1.79 -3.59
N MET A 42 -12.78 -2.22 -2.61
CA MET A 42 -11.33 -2.04 -2.60
C MET A 42 -10.66 -2.93 -3.64
N ALA A 43 -11.09 -4.21 -3.73
CA ALA A 43 -10.59 -5.12 -4.75
C ALA A 43 -10.84 -4.60 -6.17
N HIS A 44 -12.04 -4.07 -6.46
CA HIS A 44 -12.33 -3.44 -7.74
C HIS A 44 -11.45 -2.21 -8.01
N CYS A 45 -11.20 -1.37 -7.00
CA CYS A 45 -10.33 -0.21 -7.16
C CYS A 45 -8.89 -0.62 -7.47
N PHE A 46 -8.36 -1.58 -6.70
CA PHE A 46 -7.04 -2.16 -6.91
C PHE A 46 -6.88 -2.75 -8.32
N LEU A 47 -7.82 -3.60 -8.77
CA LEU A 47 -7.77 -4.21 -10.10
C LEU A 47 -7.84 -3.16 -11.22
N SER A 48 -8.65 -2.12 -11.06
CA SER A 48 -8.75 -1.02 -12.02
C SER A 48 -7.43 -0.25 -12.15
N GLN A 49 -6.73 0.01 -11.05
CA GLN A 49 -5.40 0.64 -11.07
C GLN A 49 -4.34 -0.27 -11.68
N TRP A 50 -4.35 -1.57 -11.34
CA TRP A 50 -3.44 -2.56 -11.94
C TRP A 50 -3.55 -2.54 -13.46
N GLN A 51 -4.77 -2.64 -14.00
CA GLN A 51 -5.02 -2.68 -15.44
C GLN A 51 -4.53 -1.42 -16.18
N ARG A 52 -4.45 -0.30 -15.48
CA ARG A 52 -3.96 0.98 -16.02
C ARG A 52 -2.44 1.13 -15.89
N GLY A 53 -1.77 0.28 -15.12
CA GLY A 53 -0.32 0.35 -14.88
C GLY A 53 0.11 1.53 -14.01
N THR A 54 -0.72 1.96 -13.05
CA THR A 54 -0.53 3.22 -12.29
C THR A 54 0.09 3.04 -10.90
N PHE A 55 0.62 1.85 -10.56
CA PHE A 55 1.15 1.59 -9.21
C PHE A 55 2.47 2.29 -8.87
N ASP A 56 3.07 3.01 -9.81
CA ASP A 56 4.22 3.89 -9.60
C ASP A 56 3.82 5.37 -9.39
N ASP A 57 2.58 5.75 -9.71
CA ASP A 57 2.03 7.08 -9.47
C ASP A 57 1.43 7.23 -8.07
N GLU A 58 1.22 8.47 -7.63
CA GLU A 58 0.72 8.77 -6.28
C GLU A 58 -0.64 8.12 -5.98
N THR A 59 -1.54 8.06 -6.98
CA THR A 59 -2.89 7.54 -6.79
C THR A 59 -2.92 6.02 -6.78
N GLY A 60 -2.28 5.37 -7.76
CA GLY A 60 -2.24 3.91 -7.81
C GLY A 60 -1.45 3.34 -6.65
N LEU A 61 -0.32 3.94 -6.29
CA LEU A 61 0.47 3.50 -5.14
C LEU A 61 -0.29 3.69 -3.81
N ALA A 62 -1.10 4.74 -3.69
CA ALA A 62 -1.94 4.92 -2.49
C ALA A 62 -3.04 3.85 -2.38
N VAL A 63 -3.66 3.46 -3.50
CA VAL A 63 -4.64 2.36 -3.54
C VAL A 63 -3.97 1.03 -3.17
N LEU A 64 -2.78 0.77 -3.73
CA LEU A 64 -2.01 -0.43 -3.43
C LEU A 64 -1.58 -0.49 -1.96
N LEU A 65 -1.14 0.63 -1.40
CA LEU A 65 -0.77 0.74 0.01
C LEU A 65 -1.97 0.54 0.94
N GLU A 66 -3.11 1.17 0.64
CA GLU A 66 -4.36 0.97 1.40
C GLU A 66 -4.78 -0.51 1.39
N ALA A 67 -4.78 -1.14 0.21
CA ALA A 67 -5.15 -2.53 0.05
C ALA A 67 -4.24 -3.47 0.85
N THR A 68 -2.93 -3.25 0.78
CA THR A 68 -1.96 -4.11 1.47
C THR A 68 -1.97 -3.87 2.98
N ALA A 69 -2.09 -2.63 3.43
CA ALA A 69 -2.24 -2.29 4.85
C ALA A 69 -3.53 -2.85 5.46
N THR A 70 -4.61 -2.96 4.68
CA THR A 70 -5.86 -3.59 5.12
C THR A 70 -5.70 -5.10 5.33
N VAL A 71 -5.00 -5.77 4.42
CA VAL A 71 -4.90 -7.24 4.40
C VAL A 71 -3.75 -7.75 5.29
N GLU A 72 -2.60 -7.07 5.25
CA GLU A 72 -1.35 -7.42 5.92
C GLU A 72 -0.74 -6.18 6.62
N PRO A 73 -1.40 -5.58 7.63
CA PRO A 73 -0.97 -4.32 8.25
C PRO A 73 0.45 -4.38 8.84
N GLU A 74 0.74 -5.41 9.62
CA GLU A 74 2.04 -5.61 10.28
C GLU A 74 3.17 -5.74 9.26
N LYS A 75 3.02 -6.65 8.29
CA LYS A 75 4.04 -6.85 7.22
C LYS A 75 4.26 -5.59 6.39
N THR A 76 3.19 -4.83 6.14
CA THR A 76 3.26 -3.59 5.37
C THR A 76 4.07 -2.54 6.14
N ALA A 77 3.73 -2.30 7.41
CA ALA A 77 4.45 -1.34 8.24
C ALA A 77 5.90 -1.75 8.50
N GLU A 78 6.17 -3.03 8.76
CA GLU A 78 7.54 -3.54 8.96
C GLU A 78 8.42 -3.36 7.74
N PHE A 79 7.92 -3.68 6.54
CA PHE A 79 8.65 -3.47 5.29
C PHE A 79 8.98 -1.99 5.06
N VAL A 80 7.98 -1.11 5.21
CA VAL A 80 8.17 0.34 5.04
C VAL A 80 9.18 0.88 6.06
N LYS A 81 9.15 0.37 7.29
CA LYS A 81 10.08 0.79 8.36
C LYS A 81 11.50 0.27 8.13
N ASN A 82 11.67 -1.01 7.85
CA ASN A 82 12.96 -1.69 7.92
C ASN A 82 13.68 -1.70 6.57
N ASP A 83 13.00 -2.14 5.52
CA ASP A 83 13.58 -2.28 4.18
C ASP A 83 13.68 -0.93 3.47
N LEU A 84 12.64 -0.10 3.58
CA LEU A 84 12.66 1.25 2.99
C LEU A 84 13.25 2.31 3.92
N GLN A 85 13.46 2.01 5.20
CA GLN A 85 13.98 2.94 6.21
C GLN A 85 13.09 4.19 6.40
N LEU A 86 11.77 4.04 6.24
CA LEU A 86 10.79 5.13 6.32
C LEU A 86 9.94 5.01 7.59
N ALA A 87 10.57 5.20 8.76
CA ALA A 87 9.92 5.02 10.06
C ALA A 87 8.66 5.90 10.24
N GLU A 88 8.67 7.13 9.71
CA GLU A 88 7.53 8.04 9.83
C GLU A 88 6.33 7.58 8.97
N ALA A 89 6.59 7.14 7.73
CA ALA A 89 5.57 6.57 6.87
C ALA A 89 4.99 5.28 7.46
N ALA A 90 5.84 4.43 8.05
CA ALA A 90 5.39 3.21 8.74
C ALA A 90 4.48 3.52 9.93
N ARG A 91 4.81 4.53 10.73
CA ARG A 91 3.93 4.99 11.83
C ARG A 91 2.58 5.48 11.30
N ALA A 92 2.58 6.29 10.24
CA ALA A 92 1.35 6.79 9.64
C ALA A 92 0.47 5.66 9.07
N ILE A 93 1.07 4.58 8.54
CA ILE A 93 0.33 3.38 8.12
C ILE A 93 -0.35 2.73 9.33
N GLN A 94 0.38 2.54 10.42
CA GLN A 94 -0.17 1.92 11.64
C GLN A 94 -1.35 2.74 12.20
N GLU A 95 -1.21 4.07 12.27
CA GLU A 95 -2.27 5.00 12.68
C GLU A 95 -3.50 4.95 11.75
N ALA A 96 -3.31 4.72 10.45
CA ALA A 96 -4.40 4.62 9.49
C ALA A 96 -5.13 3.26 9.51
N THR A 97 -4.53 2.24 10.12
CA THR A 97 -5.09 0.87 10.21
C THR A 97 -5.67 0.51 11.58
N GLY A 98 -5.36 1.30 12.62
CA GLY A 98 -5.90 1.15 13.98
C GLY A 98 -7.26 1.82 14.16
#